data_AF-A0A947UI82-F1
#
_entry.id   AF-A0A947UI82-F1
#
_cell.length_a   1.000
_cell.length_b   1.000
_cell.length_c   1.000
_cell.angle_alpha   90.00
_cell.angle_beta   90.00
_cell.angle_gamma   90.00
#
_symmetry.space_group_name_H-M   'P 1'
#
loop_
_entity.id
_entity.type
_entity.pdbx_description
1 polymer ?
#
loop_
_entity_poly.entity_id
_entity_poly.type
_entity_poly.pdbx_seq_one_letter_code
_entity_poly.pdbx_strand_id
1 'polypeptide(L)'
;MGSSYPPTKPKEIAKLLLKLGFLQKRRVGKGKHPKYYHPTKRTQSGQRPFITIPSKIHKDLALDMMGQIKKFGFSEQQIRGKC
;
A
#
# COMPACT_ATOMS: atom_id res chain seq x y z
N MET A 1 5.26 -17.28 12.44
CA MET A 1 5.00 -15.92 12.93
C MET A 1 3.85 -15.35 12.11
N GLY A 2 2.63 -15.33 12.66
CA GLY A 2 1.44 -14.87 11.95
C GLY A 2 1.45 -13.35 11.80
N SER A 3 1.55 -12.86 10.57
CA SER A 3 1.36 -11.44 10.26
C SER A 3 -0.08 -11.07 10.60
N SER A 4 -0.29 -10.16 11.56
CA SER A 4 -1.63 -9.63 11.85
C SER A 4 -2.15 -8.90 10.62
N TYR A 5 -3.31 -9.29 10.10
CA TYR A 5 -3.96 -8.61 8.97
C TYR A 5 -5.02 -7.63 9.50
N PRO A 6 -5.00 -6.35 9.08
CA PRO A 6 -4.02 -5.73 8.20
C PRO A 6 -2.70 -5.41 8.94
N PRO A 7 -1.55 -5.42 8.23
CA PRO A 7 -0.27 -5.07 8.83
C PRO A 7 -0.29 -3.62 9.29
N THR A 8 0.07 -3.36 10.55
CA THR A 8 0.10 -2.01 11.14
C THR A 8 1.50 -1.42 11.13
N LYS A 9 2.53 -2.20 10.79
CA LYS A 9 3.90 -1.69 10.69
C LYS A 9 4.14 -1.13 9.28
N PRO A 10 4.61 0.13 9.14
CA PRO A 10 4.93 0.73 7.84
C PRO A 10 5.87 -0.12 6.99
N LYS A 11 6.84 -0.80 7.62
CA LYS A 11 7.78 -1.70 6.94
C LYS A 11 7.09 -2.93 6.35
N GLU A 12 6.08 -3.48 7.01
CA GLU A 12 5.33 -4.65 6.52
C GLU A 12 4.45 -4.26 5.34
N ILE A 13 3.78 -3.11 5.41
CA ILE A 13 3.02 -2.57 4.28
C ILE A 13 3.93 -2.27 3.10
N ALA A 14 5.10 -1.67 3.33
CA ALA A 14 6.08 -1.42 2.26
C ALA A 14 6.50 -2.72 1.56
N LYS A 15 6.82 -3.77 2.33
CA LYS A 15 7.15 -5.10 1.79
C LYS A 15 5.98 -5.69 1.00
N LEU A 16 4.75 -5.59 1.50
CA LEU A 16 3.55 -6.02 0.80
C LEU A 16 3.40 -5.32 -0.54
N LEU A 17 3.52 -3.99 -0.57
CA LEU A 17 3.43 -3.21 -1.81
C LEU A 17 4.50 -3.63 -2.83
N LEU A 18 5.76 -3.80 -2.40
CA LEU A 18 6.83 -4.29 -3.26
C LEU A 18 6.53 -5.70 -3.82
N LYS A 19 6.04 -6.62 -2.98
CA LYS A 19 5.64 -7.98 -3.40
C LYS A 19 4.47 -7.97 -4.39
N LEU A 20 3.59 -6.98 -4.31
CA LEU A 20 2.48 -6.78 -5.23
C LEU A 20 2.89 -6.06 -6.52
N GLY A 21 4.17 -5.69 -6.68
CA GLY A 21 4.68 -5.04 -7.88
C GLY A 21 4.59 -3.51 -7.88
N PHE A 22 4.24 -2.90 -6.75
CA PHE A 22 4.37 -1.45 -6.62
C PHE A 22 5.84 -1.05 -6.50
N LEU A 23 6.17 0.10 -7.05
CA LEU A 23 7.49 0.69 -7.01
C LEU A 23 7.47 1.95 -6.13
N GLN A 24 8.50 2.10 -5.30
CA GLN A 24 8.67 3.31 -4.51
C GLN A 24 9.15 4.45 -5.42
N LYS A 25 8.46 5.60 -5.38
CA LYS A 25 8.97 6.82 -6.02
C LYS A 25 10.24 7.27 -5.30
N ARG A 26 11.33 7.44 -6.08
CA ARG A 26 12.64 7.92 -5.58
C ARG A 26 12.56 9.29 -4.90
N ARG A 27 11.72 10.19 -5.41
CA ARG A 27 11.51 11.52 -4.81
C ARG A 27 10.36 11.47 -3.80
N VAL A 28 10.71 11.70 -2.55
CA VAL A 28 9.75 11.94 -1.47
C VAL A 28 9.38 13.43 -1.54
N GLY A 29 8.11 13.74 -1.84
CA GLY A 29 7.65 15.14 -1.90
C GLY A 29 7.70 15.82 -0.52
N LYS A 30 7.28 17.11 -0.46
CA LYS A 30 7.05 17.80 0.83
C LYS A 30 6.19 16.92 1.74
N GLY A 31 6.70 16.60 2.94
CA GLY A 31 6.06 15.70 3.91
C GLY A 31 6.79 14.38 4.20
N LYS A 32 7.89 14.06 3.51
CA LYS A 32 8.78 12.89 3.81
C LYS A 32 8.11 11.51 3.86
N HIS A 33 6.87 11.36 3.39
CA HIS A 33 6.20 10.06 3.31
C HIS A 33 6.48 9.34 1.99
N PRO A 34 6.99 8.10 2.01
CA PRO A 34 7.26 7.33 0.80
C PRO A 34 5.95 7.04 0.04
N LYS A 35 6.00 7.26 -1.27
CA LYS A 35 4.88 7.03 -2.19
C LYS A 35 5.20 5.83 -3.07
N TYR A 36 4.22 4.97 -3.26
CA TYR A 36 4.31 3.74 -4.03
C TYR A 36 3.29 3.78 -5.16
N TYR A 37 3.70 3.48 -6.39
CA TYR A 37 2.83 3.46 -7.55
C TYR A 37 2.96 2.11 -8.26
N HIS A 38 1.90 1.67 -8.94
CA HIS A 38 1.96 0.47 -9.75
C HIS A 38 2.22 0.87 -11.22
N PRO A 39 3.20 0.25 -11.92
CA PRO A 39 3.53 0.65 -13.29
C PRO A 39 2.43 0.26 -14.30
N THR A 40 1.74 -0.86 -14.08
CA THR A 40 0.75 -1.42 -15.03
C THR A 40 -0.70 -1.34 -14.57
N LYS A 41 -0.97 -1.09 -13.28
CA LYS A 41 -2.32 -1.03 -12.71
C LYS A 41 -2.63 0.43 -12.39
N ARG A 42 -3.82 0.88 -12.78
CA ARG A 42 -4.31 2.23 -12.50
C ARG A 42 -5.53 2.15 -11.59
N THR A 43 -5.67 3.14 -10.71
CA THR A 43 -6.89 3.34 -9.95
C THR A 43 -7.99 3.88 -10.87
N GLN A 44 -9.24 3.78 -10.42
CA GLN A 44 -10.37 4.43 -11.08
C GLN A 44 -10.18 5.95 -11.19
N SER A 45 -10.87 6.57 -12.14
CA SER A 45 -10.83 8.02 -12.38
C SER A 45 -11.10 8.82 -11.10
N GLY A 46 -10.33 9.88 -10.87
CA GLY A 46 -10.44 10.74 -9.67
C GLY A 46 -9.67 10.28 -8.44
N GLN A 47 -9.04 9.10 -8.45
CA GLN A 47 -8.21 8.63 -7.35
C GLN A 47 -6.71 8.88 -7.58
N ARG A 48 -5.96 8.97 -6.49
CA ARG A 48 -4.50 9.15 -6.56
C ARG A 48 -3.87 7.89 -7.16
N PRO A 49 -3.01 8.00 -8.19
CA PRO A 49 -2.36 6.84 -8.83
C PRO A 49 -1.18 6.31 -8.00
N PHE A 50 -1.20 6.51 -6.69
CA PHE A 50 -0.16 6.07 -5.76
C PHE A 50 -0.73 5.90 -4.35
N ILE A 51 -0.10 5.02 -3.59
CA ILE A 51 -0.34 4.78 -2.16
C ILE A 51 0.76 5.49 -1.38
N THR A 52 0.40 6.20 -0.32
CA THR A 52 1.37 6.84 0.57
C THR A 52 1.44 6.03 1.86
N ILE A 53 2.64 5.72 2.34
CA ILE A 53 2.82 5.04 3.64
C ILE A 53 3.21 6.08 4.70
N PRO A 54 2.34 6.37 5.68
CA PRO A 54 2.68 7.24 6.80
C PRO A 54 3.71 6.60 7.74
N SER A 55 4.38 7.41 8.57
CA SER A 55 5.34 6.92 9.56
C SER A 55 4.68 6.17 10.73
N LYS A 56 3.42 6.47 11.04
CA LYS A 56 2.61 5.83 12.07
C LYS A 56 1.30 5.35 11.44
N ILE A 57 0.96 4.09 11.66
CA ILE A 57 -0.20 3.44 11.06
C ILE A 57 -0.99 2.75 12.17
N HIS A 58 -2.20 3.23 12.41
CA HIS A 58 -3.18 2.58 13.29
C HIS A 58 -4.07 1.65 12.46
N LYS A 59 -4.89 0.84 13.14
CA LYS A 59 -5.68 -0.22 12.51
C LYS A 59 -6.60 0.28 11.40
N ASP A 60 -7.30 1.40 11.62
CA ASP A 60 -8.25 1.95 10.65
C ASP A 60 -7.52 2.46 9.39
N LEU A 61 -6.41 3.18 9.58
CA LEU A 61 -5.55 3.59 8.48
C LEU A 61 -4.98 2.38 7.71
N ALA A 62 -4.62 1.30 8.40
CA ALA A 62 -4.16 0.07 7.75
C ALA A 62 -5.29 -0.56 6.90
N LEU A 63 -6.53 -0.57 7.38
CA LEU A 63 -7.70 -1.04 6.62
C LEU A 63 -7.95 -0.15 5.39
N ASP A 64 -7.88 1.17 5.55
CA ASP A 64 -8.01 2.13 4.45
C ASP A 64 -6.94 1.90 3.38
N MET A 65 -5.71 1.64 3.79
CA MET A 65 -4.62 1.31 2.86
C MET A 65 -4.88 0.00 2.11
N MET A 66 -5.43 -1.04 2.77
CA MET A 66 -5.84 -2.26 2.06
C MET A 66 -6.96 -1.96 1.05
N GLY A 67 -7.91 -1.09 1.40
CA GLY A 67 -8.94 -0.58 0.49
C GLY A 67 -8.34 0.15 -0.72
N GLN A 68 -7.29 0.95 -0.53
CA GLN A 68 -6.54 1.57 -1.63
C GLN A 68 -5.87 0.53 -2.53
N ILE A 69 -5.25 -0.51 -1.97
CA ILE A 69 -4.64 -1.59 -2.76
C ILE A 69 -5.72 -2.32 -3.59
N LYS A 70 -6.88 -2.63 -2.99
CA LYS A 70 -8.02 -3.24 -3.70
C LYS A 70 -8.48 -2.39 -4.89
N LYS A 71 -8.44 -1.05 -4.79
CA LYS A 71 -8.77 -0.11 -5.89
C LYS A 71 -7.81 -0.18 -7.08
N PHE A 72 -6.61 -0.75 -6.93
CA PHE A 72 -5.74 -1.10 -8.06
C PHE A 72 -6.11 -2.45 -8.72
N GLY A 73 -7.21 -3.07 -8.31
CA GLY A 73 -7.68 -4.35 -8.85
C GLY A 73 -6.92 -5.55 -8.30
N PHE A 74 -6.56 -5.52 -7.01
CA PHE A 74 -6.04 -6.69 -6.28
C PHE A 74 -7.16 -7.28 -5.43
N SER A 75 -7.28 -8.61 -5.45
CA SER A 75 -8.24 -9.30 -4.59
C SER A 75 -7.73 -9.38 -3.14
N GLU A 76 -8.64 -9.55 -2.18
CA GLU A 76 -8.27 -9.73 -0.78
C GLU A 76 -7.36 -10.94 -0.56
N GLN A 77 -7.58 -12.03 -1.31
CA GLN A 77 -6.74 -13.23 -1.27
C GLN A 77 -5.31 -12.93 -1.74
N GLN A 78 -5.15 -12.14 -2.81
CA GLN A 78 -3.83 -11.74 -3.30
C GLN A 78 -3.07 -10.89 -2.28
N ILE A 79 -3.78 -10.02 -1.56
CA ILE A 79 -3.19 -9.17 -0.52
C ILE A 79 -2.78 -10.04 0.68
N ARG A 80 -3.70 -10.88 1.20
CA ARG A 80 -3.43 -11.75 2.35
C ARG A 80 -2.33 -12.78 2.08
N GLY A 81 -2.26 -13.33 0.88
CA GLY A 81 -1.20 -14.28 0.49
C GLY A 81 0.19 -13.66 0.33
N LYS A 82 0.31 -12.33 0.43
CA LYS A 82 1.59 -11.59 0.34
C LYS A 82 1.97 -10.86 1.65
N CYS A 83 1.04 -10.73 2.60
CA CYS A 83 1.31 -10.33 3.99
C CYS A 83 2.14 -11.40 4.72
#